data_AF-A0A6N8HSA6-F1
#
_entry.id   AF-A0A6N8HSA6-F1
#
_cell.length_a   1.000
_cell.length_b   1.000
_cell.length_c   1.000
_cell.angle_alpha   90.00
_cell.angle_beta   90.00
_cell.angle_gamma   90.00
#
_symmetry.space_group_name_H-M   'P 1'
#
loop_
_entity.id
_entity.type
_entity.pdbx_description
1 polymer ?
#
loop_
_entity_poly.entity_id
_entity_poly.type
_entity_poly.pdbx_seq_one_letter_code
_entity_poly.pdbx_strand_id
1 'polypeptide(L)'
;MTAVKLQKALGINEAQITLVNKHDYHYQTTWLHENAAGTRHHDQTRIPIQEVVNLSKIKFVQDTVISIKPDSNKVKLASDELDYDILVIGLGFESATFGIPGLEENAFMINNINTARLLREHIDYNFAMYHNEAEKNDGRLNIVIGGGVLLELNLQESWLTEFLGYAGNMILIQPR
;
A
#
# COMPACT_ATOMS: atom_id res chain seq x y z
N MET A 1 -3.84 11.90 -10.26
CA MET A 1 -2.38 12.12 -10.25
C MET A 1 -2.04 13.51 -10.81
N THR A 2 -1.37 14.38 -10.03
CA THR A 2 -1.01 15.77 -10.42
C THR A 2 -0.13 15.82 -11.67
N ALA A 3 0.85 14.92 -11.78
CA ALA A 3 1.74 14.81 -12.94
C ALA A 3 0.98 14.68 -14.28
N VAL A 4 -0.07 13.86 -14.33
CA VAL A 4 -0.91 13.67 -15.54
C VAL A 4 -1.66 14.94 -15.93
N LYS A 5 -2.05 15.76 -14.95
CA LYS A 5 -2.71 17.04 -15.22
C LYS A 5 -1.68 18.06 -15.72
N LEU A 6 -0.51 18.15 -15.09
CA LEU A 6 0.55 19.08 -15.47
C LEU A 6 1.08 18.81 -16.88
N GLN A 7 1.33 17.55 -17.28
CA GLN A 7 1.80 17.24 -18.64
C GLN A 7 0.81 17.63 -19.75
N LYS A 8 -0.49 17.74 -19.42
CA LYS A 8 -1.54 18.17 -20.34
C LYS A 8 -1.66 19.68 -20.39
N ALA A 9 -1.50 20.34 -19.24
CA ALA A 9 -1.62 21.78 -19.11
C ALA A 9 -0.39 22.54 -19.63
N LEU A 10 0.81 21.95 -19.49
CA LEU A 10 2.07 22.64 -19.78
C LEU A 10 2.68 22.23 -21.13
N GLY A 11 3.27 23.21 -21.81
CA GLY A 11 4.14 23.04 -22.99
C GLY A 11 5.47 22.33 -22.65
N ILE A 12 6.16 21.81 -23.66
CA ILE A 12 7.42 21.04 -23.48
C ILE A 12 8.55 21.88 -22.84
N ASN A 13 8.52 23.20 -23.04
CA ASN A 13 9.56 24.11 -22.56
C ASN A 13 9.07 25.07 -21.45
N GLU A 14 7.86 24.86 -20.92
CA GLU A 14 7.30 25.74 -19.87
C GLU A 14 7.80 25.35 -18.47
N ALA A 15 8.03 24.07 -18.22
CA ALA A 15 8.57 23.57 -16.97
C ALA A 15 9.25 22.21 -17.15
N GLN A 16 10.30 21.96 -16.37
CA GLN A 16 10.86 20.63 -16.20
C GLN A 16 10.12 19.90 -15.08
N ILE A 17 9.42 18.81 -15.41
CA ILE A 17 8.67 18.02 -14.43
C ILE A 17 9.48 16.77 -14.08
N THR A 18 9.82 16.61 -12.79
CA THR A 18 10.42 15.37 -12.27
C THR A 18 9.41 14.67 -11.36
N LEU A 19 9.10 13.40 -11.64
CA LEU A 19 8.25 12.56 -10.80
C LEU A 19 9.11 11.51 -10.11
N VAL A 20 9.16 11.55 -8.78
CA VAL A 20 9.85 10.55 -7.96
C VAL A 20 8.83 9.57 -7.39
N ASN A 21 9.07 8.28 -7.53
CA ASN A 21 8.28 7.25 -6.84
C ASN A 21 9.16 6.06 -6.46
N LYS A 22 8.84 5.42 -5.33
CA LYS A 22 9.58 4.24 -4.84
C LYS A 22 9.50 3.04 -5.81
N HIS A 23 8.43 2.96 -6.59
CA HIS A 23 8.15 1.89 -7.53
C HIS A 23 7.96 2.43 -8.94
N ASP A 24 8.19 1.60 -9.94
CA ASP A 24 7.88 1.87 -11.36
C ASP A 24 6.38 1.79 -11.69
N TYR A 25 5.55 1.46 -10.70
CA TYR A 25 4.09 1.44 -10.79
C TYR A 25 3.43 2.38 -9.77
N HIS A 26 2.24 2.84 -10.12
CA HIS A 26 1.25 3.37 -9.18
C HIS A 26 0.30 2.24 -8.78
N TYR A 27 -0.28 2.30 -7.58
CA TYR A 27 -1.28 1.33 -7.15
C TYR A 27 -2.48 2.00 -6.50
N GLN A 28 -3.66 1.39 -6.66
CA GLN A 28 -4.91 1.86 -6.07
C GLN A 28 -5.01 1.41 -4.61
N THR A 29 -4.73 2.33 -3.70
CA THR A 29 -4.79 2.09 -2.25
C THR A 29 -6.17 1.61 -1.79
N THR A 30 -7.24 2.04 -2.47
CA THR A 30 -8.62 1.66 -2.16
C THR A 30 -8.88 0.18 -2.37
N TRP A 31 -8.08 -0.54 -3.16
CA TRP A 31 -8.26 -1.98 -3.43
C TRP A 31 -7.31 -2.89 -2.65
N LEU A 32 -6.48 -2.33 -1.75
CA LEU A 32 -5.53 -3.14 -0.99
C LEU A 32 -6.22 -4.19 -0.10
N HIS A 33 -7.45 -3.94 0.33
CA HIS A 33 -8.25 -4.89 1.09
C HIS A 33 -8.59 -6.13 0.26
N GLU A 34 -8.93 -5.98 -1.02
CA GLU A 34 -9.19 -7.11 -1.92
C GLU A 34 -7.90 -7.89 -2.23
N ASN A 35 -6.77 -7.18 -2.33
CA ASN A 35 -5.47 -7.84 -2.48
C ASN A 35 -5.08 -8.64 -1.23
N ALA A 36 -5.33 -8.10 -0.04
CA ALA A 36 -5.05 -8.76 1.22
C ALA A 36 -5.96 -9.97 1.49
N ALA A 37 -7.25 -9.84 1.17
CA ALA A 37 -8.20 -10.96 1.21
C ALA A 37 -7.91 -11.99 0.11
N GLY A 38 -7.30 -11.57 -1.00
CA GLY A 38 -6.97 -12.38 -2.17
C GLY A 38 -8.11 -12.51 -3.20
N THR A 39 -9.21 -11.78 -3.03
CA THR A 39 -10.29 -11.66 -4.02
C THR A 39 -9.86 -10.92 -5.28
N ARG A 40 -8.71 -10.22 -5.24
CA ARG A 40 -8.12 -9.54 -6.40
C ARG A 40 -6.61 -9.72 -6.48
N HIS A 41 -6.11 -10.12 -7.66
CA HIS A 41 -4.68 -10.24 -7.89
C HIS A 41 -3.99 -8.87 -7.85
N HIS A 42 -2.79 -8.80 -7.26
CA HIS A 42 -2.07 -7.54 -7.07
C HIS A 42 -1.68 -6.84 -8.39
N ASP A 43 -1.46 -7.58 -9.47
CA ASP A 43 -1.19 -6.96 -10.76
C ASP A 43 -2.42 -6.27 -11.38
N GLN A 44 -3.64 -6.61 -10.95
CA GLN A 44 -4.85 -5.90 -11.38
C GLN A 44 -5.03 -4.55 -10.66
N THR A 45 -4.25 -4.29 -9.62
CA THR A 45 -4.31 -3.04 -8.83
C THR A 45 -3.08 -2.16 -9.02
N ARG A 46 -2.13 -2.60 -9.87
CA ARG A 46 -0.94 -1.86 -10.30
C ARG A 46 -1.14 -1.29 -11.69
N ILE A 47 -0.61 -0.09 -11.89
CA ILE A 47 -0.57 0.58 -13.18
C ILE A 47 0.88 1.04 -13.39
N PRO A 48 1.60 0.51 -14.40
CA PRO A 48 2.93 0.99 -14.72
C PRO A 48 2.94 2.50 -14.95
N ILE A 49 3.86 3.23 -14.33
CA ILE A 49 3.90 4.70 -14.42
C ILE A 49 4.07 5.15 -15.87
N GLN A 50 4.88 4.42 -16.63
CA GLN A 50 5.17 4.71 -18.03
C GLN A 50 3.92 4.65 -18.93
N GLU A 51 2.87 3.93 -18.53
CA GLU A 51 1.61 3.87 -19.28
C GLU A 51 0.73 5.11 -19.05
N VAL A 52 0.95 5.84 -17.95
CA VAL A 52 0.11 6.98 -17.56
C VAL A 52 0.81 8.34 -17.69
N VAL A 53 2.15 8.36 -17.73
CA VAL A 53 2.93 9.58 -17.91
C VAL A 53 3.58 9.65 -19.28
N ASN A 54 3.66 10.87 -19.83
CA ASN A 54 4.44 11.10 -21.04
C ASN A 54 5.92 11.35 -20.68
N LEU A 55 6.77 10.34 -20.90
CA LEU A 55 8.20 10.40 -20.57
C LEU A 55 9.00 11.42 -21.40
N SER A 56 8.45 11.94 -22.51
CA SER A 56 9.09 13.08 -23.21
C SER A 56 8.85 14.42 -22.52
N LYS A 57 7.88 14.50 -21.61
CA LYS A 57 7.58 15.69 -20.80
C LYS A 57 7.96 15.53 -19.32
N ILE A 58 8.03 14.30 -18.82
CA ILE A 58 8.26 14.01 -17.40
C ILE A 58 9.51 13.14 -17.25
N LYS A 59 10.47 13.62 -16.46
CA LYS A 59 11.58 12.80 -15.97
C LYS A 59 11.07 11.93 -14.82
N PHE A 60 10.96 10.62 -15.05
CA PHE A 60 10.64 9.67 -13.99
C PHE A 60 11.91 9.22 -13.27
N VAL A 61 11.88 9.24 -11.95
CA VAL A 61 12.97 8.76 -11.07
C VAL A 61 12.38 7.71 -10.13
N GLN A 62 12.82 6.47 -10.30
CA GLN A 62 12.46 5.39 -9.38
C GLN A 62 13.42 5.39 -8.20
N ASP A 63 13.06 6.07 -7.11
CA ASP A 63 13.86 6.15 -5.89
C ASP A 63 12.99 6.45 -4.66
N THR A 64 13.56 6.28 -3.47
CA THR A 64 12.93 6.58 -2.18
C THR A 64 13.37 7.95 -1.69
N VAL A 65 12.41 8.80 -1.33
CA VAL A 65 12.66 10.07 -0.65
C VAL A 65 13.03 9.79 0.81
N ILE A 66 14.17 10.32 1.26
CA ILE A 66 14.68 10.17 2.63
C ILE A 66 14.36 11.41 3.46
N SER A 67 14.54 12.61 2.89
CA SER A 67 14.17 13.86 3.56
C SER A 67 13.92 15.00 2.59
N ILE A 68 13.19 16.00 3.05
CA ILE A 68 12.95 17.25 2.32
C ILE A 68 13.67 18.36 3.09
N LYS A 69 14.42 19.21 2.39
CA LYS A 69 15.17 20.35 2.92
C LYS A 69 14.60 21.65 2.35
N PRO A 70 13.57 22.25 2.97
CA PRO A 70 12.93 23.46 2.47
C PRO A 70 13.87 24.66 2.40
N ASP A 71 14.75 24.82 3.38
CA ASP A 71 15.67 25.97 3.45
C ASP A 71 16.64 26.07 2.26
N SER A 72 16.93 24.94 1.61
CA SER A 72 17.78 24.88 0.42
C SER A 72 17.03 24.50 -0.85
N ASN A 73 15.71 24.37 -0.80
CA ASN A 73 14.87 23.85 -1.88
C ASN A 73 15.39 22.52 -2.48
N LYS A 74 15.74 21.56 -1.61
CA LYS A 74 16.22 20.23 -2.03
C LYS A 74 15.39 19.08 -1.48
N VAL A 75 15.32 17.99 -2.25
CA VAL A 75 14.82 16.69 -1.79
C VAL A 75 16.00 15.71 -1.78
N LYS A 76 16.25 15.09 -0.64
CA LYS A 76 17.24 14.01 -0.52
C LYS A 76 16.57 12.69 -0.82
N LEU A 77 17.07 12.01 -1.84
CA LEU A 77 16.72 10.64 -2.17
C LEU A 77 17.72 9.66 -1.53
N ALA A 78 17.46 8.36 -1.67
CA ALA A 78 18.39 7.35 -1.18
C ALA A 78 19.68 7.34 -2.01
N SER A 79 19.59 7.61 -3.32
CA SER A 79 20.75 7.61 -4.22
C SER A 79 21.38 8.99 -4.45
N ASP A 80 20.61 10.08 -4.46
CA ASP A 80 21.07 11.42 -4.86
C ASP A 80 20.23 12.55 -4.23
N GLU A 81 20.49 13.81 -4.59
CA GLU A 81 19.66 14.97 -4.25
C GLU A 81 19.04 15.63 -5.50
N LEU A 82 17.84 16.20 -5.35
CA LEU A 82 17.16 16.97 -6.39
C LEU A 82 16.85 18.38 -5.92
N ASP A 83 17.18 19.38 -6.72
CA ASP A 83 16.74 20.77 -6.54
C ASP A 83 15.32 20.96 -7.11
N TYR A 84 14.56 21.89 -6.52
CA TYR A 84 13.23 22.26 -7.02
C TYR A 84 12.94 23.75 -6.90
N ASP A 85 12.10 24.27 -7.78
CA ASP A 85 11.45 25.58 -7.61
C ASP A 85 10.07 25.43 -6.96
N ILE A 86 9.34 24.37 -7.34
CA ILE A 86 8.01 24.03 -6.81
C ILE A 86 8.02 22.55 -6.42
N LEU A 87 7.68 22.27 -5.16
CA LEU A 87 7.55 20.91 -4.66
C LEU A 87 6.08 20.55 -4.43
N VAL A 88 5.65 19.44 -5.04
CA VAL A 88 4.34 18.82 -4.76
C VAL A 88 4.58 17.55 -3.96
N ILE A 89 4.06 17.50 -2.72
CA ILE A 89 4.24 16.36 -1.82
C ILE A 89 3.01 15.45 -1.92
N GLY A 90 3.23 14.17 -2.19
CA GLY A 90 2.20 13.15 -2.30
C GLY A 90 2.69 11.77 -1.88
N LEU A 91 3.43 11.69 -0.77
CA LEU A 91 4.10 10.46 -0.29
C LEU A 91 3.14 9.40 0.26
N GLY A 92 1.85 9.74 0.41
CA GLY A 92 0.82 8.83 0.91
C GLY A 92 0.65 8.90 2.42
N PHE A 93 0.47 7.74 3.04
CA PHE A 93 0.19 7.57 4.46
C PHE A 93 1.05 6.45 5.05
N GLU A 94 1.19 6.45 6.36
CA GLU A 94 1.74 5.35 7.14
C GLU A 94 0.73 4.91 8.20
N SER A 95 0.82 3.64 8.61
CA SER A 95 -0.05 3.12 9.68
C SER A 95 0.36 3.72 11.01
N ALA A 96 -0.62 4.17 11.79
CA ALA A 96 -0.39 4.65 13.15
C ALA A 96 -0.60 3.51 14.16
N THR A 97 0.41 3.22 14.98
CA THR A 97 0.35 2.20 16.04
C THR A 97 -0.12 2.76 17.39
N PHE A 98 -0.19 4.09 17.52
CA PHE A 98 -0.60 4.81 18.73
C PHE A 98 0.20 4.42 20.00
N GLY A 99 1.40 3.86 19.84
CA GLY A 99 2.22 3.38 20.95
C GLY A 99 1.67 2.14 21.65
N ILE A 100 0.75 1.40 21.03
CA ILE A 100 0.22 0.15 21.57
C ILE A 100 1.35 -0.89 21.56
N PRO A 101 1.79 -1.39 22.73
CA PRO A 101 2.89 -2.33 22.81
C PRO A 101 2.59 -3.62 22.03
N GLY A 102 3.53 -4.08 21.21
CA GLY A 102 3.40 -5.31 20.44
C GLY A 102 2.67 -5.15 19.10
N LEU A 103 2.06 -4.00 18.80
CA LEU A 103 1.28 -3.85 17.57
C LEU A 103 2.17 -3.77 16.32
N GLU A 104 3.33 -3.13 16.41
CA GLU A 104 4.27 -3.04 15.29
C GLU A 104 4.93 -4.38 15.00
N GLU A 105 5.17 -5.19 16.04
CA GLU A 105 5.89 -6.44 15.97
C GLU A 105 4.99 -7.64 15.62
N ASN A 106 3.70 -7.59 16.00
CA ASN A 106 2.81 -8.75 15.91
C ASN A 106 1.62 -8.57 14.96
N ALA A 107 1.43 -7.39 14.34
CA ALA A 107 0.32 -7.17 13.42
C ALA A 107 0.76 -6.90 11.98
N PHE A 108 -0.11 -7.29 11.05
CA PHE A 108 0.02 -6.93 9.64
C PHE A 108 -0.65 -5.59 9.37
N MET A 109 0.03 -4.73 8.60
CA MET A 109 -0.49 -3.45 8.15
C MET A 109 -0.87 -3.52 6.67
N ILE A 110 -2.02 -2.97 6.28
CA ILE A 110 -2.45 -2.90 4.87
C ILE A 110 -2.21 -1.48 4.35
N ASN A 111 -0.94 -1.14 4.08
CA ASN A 111 -0.54 0.20 3.63
C ASN A 111 0.01 0.22 2.20
N ASN A 112 0.47 -0.92 1.67
CA ASN A 112 0.92 -1.04 0.29
C ASN A 112 0.70 -2.47 -0.23
N ILE A 113 0.97 -2.68 -1.52
CA ILE A 113 0.76 -3.99 -2.15
C ILE A 113 1.62 -5.08 -1.52
N ASN A 114 2.87 -4.79 -1.14
CA ASN A 114 3.76 -5.81 -0.60
C ASN A 114 3.25 -6.30 0.76
N THR A 115 2.75 -5.41 1.61
CA THR A 115 2.18 -5.82 2.89
C THR A 115 0.85 -6.54 2.73
N ALA A 116 0.02 -6.15 1.76
CA ALA A 116 -1.20 -6.88 1.42
C ALA A 116 -0.90 -8.31 0.93
N ARG A 117 0.11 -8.48 0.07
CA ARG A 117 0.58 -9.80 -0.39
C ARG A 117 1.10 -10.65 0.76
N LEU A 118 1.92 -10.05 1.63
CA LEU A 118 2.47 -10.74 2.80
C LEU A 118 1.36 -11.23 3.73
N LEU A 119 0.33 -10.42 3.96
CA LEU A 119 -0.85 -10.81 4.72
C LEU A 119 -1.56 -11.99 4.05
N ARG A 120 -1.84 -11.93 2.74
CA ARG A 120 -2.46 -13.05 1.99
C ARG A 120 -1.67 -14.35 2.13
N GLU A 121 -0.36 -14.30 1.91
CA GLU A 121 0.51 -15.48 2.05
C GLU A 121 0.49 -16.04 3.47
N HIS A 122 0.46 -15.16 4.49
CA HIS A 122 0.37 -15.58 5.89
C HIS A 122 -0.96 -16.29 6.20
N ILE A 123 -2.06 -15.83 5.60
CA ILE A 123 -3.38 -16.44 5.76
C ILE A 123 -3.40 -17.81 5.11
N ASP A 124 -2.98 -17.91 3.85
CA ASP A 124 -2.91 -19.18 3.10
C ASP A 124 -2.03 -20.20 3.85
N TYR A 125 -0.89 -19.75 4.39
CA TYR A 125 -0.02 -20.57 5.22
C TYR A 125 -0.73 -21.12 6.46
N ASN A 126 -1.44 -20.29 7.22
CA ASN A 126 -2.15 -20.73 8.41
C ASN A 126 -3.27 -21.73 8.10
N PHE A 127 -4.01 -21.52 7.00
CA PHE A 127 -5.05 -22.45 6.55
C PHE A 127 -4.43 -23.80 6.13
N ALA A 128 -3.33 -23.77 5.38
CA ALA A 128 -2.61 -24.98 4.99
C ALA A 128 -2.08 -25.73 6.23
N MET A 129 -1.49 -25.03 7.19
CA MET A 129 -1.00 -25.63 8.43
C MET A 129 -2.13 -26.23 9.25
N TYR A 130 -3.26 -25.53 9.42
CA TYR A 130 -4.43 -26.06 10.12
C TYR A 130 -4.91 -27.38 9.50
N HIS A 131 -4.92 -27.48 8.17
CA HIS A 131 -5.29 -28.71 7.48
C HIS A 131 -4.30 -29.85 7.73
N ASN A 132 -2.99 -29.56 7.64
CA ASN A 132 -1.93 -30.57 7.63
C ASN A 132 -1.40 -30.96 9.03
N GLU A 133 -1.58 -30.12 10.05
CA GLU A 133 -1.15 -30.45 11.41
C GLU A 133 -1.95 -31.61 12.00
N ALA A 134 -1.23 -32.51 12.69
CA ALA A 134 -1.79 -33.69 13.33
C ALA A 134 -2.74 -33.33 14.47
N GLU A 135 -2.33 -32.38 15.32
CA GLU A 135 -3.19 -31.77 16.33
C GLU A 135 -3.74 -30.45 15.79
N LYS A 136 -5.07 -30.27 15.87
CA LYS A 136 -5.72 -29.06 15.37
C LYS A 136 -5.50 -27.90 16.33
N ASN A 137 -4.93 -26.82 15.80
CA ASN A 137 -4.78 -25.55 16.48
C ASN A 137 -5.77 -24.52 15.90
N ASP A 138 -6.92 -24.38 16.54
CA ASP A 138 -7.97 -23.43 16.14
C ASP A 138 -7.46 -21.98 16.12
N GLY A 139 -6.39 -21.68 16.86
CA GLY A 139 -5.70 -20.38 16.82
C GLY A 139 -5.24 -19.96 15.43
N ARG A 140 -4.98 -20.90 14.52
CA ARG A 140 -4.62 -20.61 13.11
C ARG A 140 -5.75 -20.02 12.30
N LEU A 141 -7.00 -20.23 12.72
CA LEU A 141 -8.19 -19.72 12.05
C LEU A 141 -8.75 -18.46 12.72
N ASN A 142 -8.08 -17.97 13.77
CA ASN A 142 -8.47 -16.75 14.46
C ASN A 142 -7.86 -15.55 13.73
N ILE A 143 -8.73 -14.67 13.23
CA ILE A 143 -8.33 -13.41 12.60
C ILE A 143 -8.89 -12.27 13.43
N VAL A 144 -7.99 -11.42 13.91
CA VAL A 144 -8.35 -10.19 14.61
C VAL A 144 -8.04 -9.02 13.70
N ILE A 145 -9.07 -8.22 13.41
CA ILE A 145 -8.94 -7.01 12.62
C ILE A 145 -9.16 -5.84 13.58
N GLY A 146 -8.14 -4.98 13.69
CA GLY A 146 -8.18 -3.76 14.48
C GLY A 146 -8.27 -2.54 13.58
N GLY A 147 -9.30 -1.71 13.80
CA GLY A 147 -9.58 -0.52 12.99
C GLY A 147 -11.01 -0.02 13.23
N GLY A 148 -11.42 1.07 12.59
CA GLY A 148 -12.83 1.50 12.61
C GLY A 148 -13.24 2.23 11.34
N VAL A 149 -12.52 2.00 10.24
CA VAL A 149 -12.58 2.83 9.03
C VAL A 149 -12.88 1.99 7.79
N LEU A 150 -13.36 2.62 6.72
CA LEU A 150 -13.90 1.98 5.51
C LEU A 150 -13.04 0.83 4.93
N LEU A 151 -11.70 0.93 5.01
CA LEU A 151 -10.81 -0.13 4.51
C LEU A 151 -11.00 -1.46 5.26
N GLU A 152 -11.33 -1.39 6.54
CA GLU A 152 -11.59 -2.52 7.41
C GLU A 152 -12.90 -3.23 7.06
N LEU A 153 -13.98 -2.46 6.89
CA LEU A 153 -15.29 -3.00 6.50
C LEU A 153 -15.20 -3.70 5.14
N ASN A 154 -14.51 -3.10 4.19
CA ASN A 154 -14.35 -3.70 2.87
C ASN A 154 -13.46 -4.95 2.90
N LEU A 155 -12.46 -4.98 3.79
CA LEU A 155 -11.67 -6.19 4.05
C LEU A 155 -12.60 -7.28 4.58
N GLN A 156 -13.37 -7.02 5.63
CA GLN A 156 -14.33 -7.96 6.20
C GLN A 156 -15.29 -8.53 5.14
N GLU A 157 -15.86 -7.68 4.29
CA GLU A 157 -16.76 -8.13 3.20
C GLU A 157 -16.04 -9.00 2.16
N SER A 158 -14.82 -8.62 1.76
CA SER A 158 -14.02 -9.40 0.80
C SER A 158 -13.64 -10.77 1.38
N TRP A 159 -13.30 -10.80 2.66
CA TRP A 159 -13.00 -12.01 3.40
C TRP A 159 -14.20 -12.92 3.54
N LEU A 160 -15.36 -12.38 3.93
CA LEU A 160 -16.58 -13.15 3.99
C LEU A 160 -16.82 -13.81 2.63
N THR A 161 -16.76 -13.03 1.54
CA THR A 161 -16.97 -13.53 0.18
C THR A 161 -16.04 -14.68 -0.21
N GLU A 162 -14.74 -14.56 0.06
CA GLU A 162 -13.74 -15.58 -0.28
C GLU A 162 -13.87 -16.84 0.61
N PHE A 163 -14.20 -16.66 1.89
CA PHE A 163 -14.09 -17.69 2.91
C PHE A 163 -15.41 -18.13 3.54
N LEU A 164 -16.57 -17.88 2.91
CA LEU A 164 -17.92 -18.29 3.39
C LEU A 164 -18.04 -19.78 3.79
N GLY A 165 -17.08 -20.64 3.42
CA GLY A 165 -17.05 -22.07 3.77
C GLY A 165 -16.10 -22.49 4.89
N TYR A 166 -15.28 -21.59 5.47
CA TYR A 166 -14.28 -21.94 6.48
C TYR A 166 -14.74 -21.56 7.89
N ALA A 167 -14.63 -22.49 8.84
CA ALA A 167 -15.04 -22.33 10.24
C ALA A 167 -14.04 -21.49 11.07
N GLY A 168 -13.59 -20.35 10.54
CA GLY A 168 -12.71 -19.42 11.25
C GLY A 168 -13.48 -18.39 12.07
N ASN A 169 -12.92 -17.97 13.19
CA ASN A 169 -13.46 -16.88 14.00
C ASN A 169 -12.83 -15.56 13.55
N MET A 170 -13.67 -14.58 13.20
CA MET A 170 -13.24 -13.22 12.90
C MET A 170 -13.75 -12.26 13.96
N ILE A 171 -12.83 -11.49 14.56
CA ILE A 171 -13.14 -10.50 15.58
C ILE A 171 -12.79 -9.12 15.04
N LEU A 172 -13.77 -8.22 15.02
CA LEU A 172 -13.62 -6.82 14.66
C LEU A 172 -13.47 -5.97 15.94
N ILE A 173 -12.40 -5.19 16.05
CA ILE A 173 -12.14 -4.33 17.20
C ILE A 173 -12.15 -2.87 16.74
N GLN A 174 -13.26 -2.17 17.05
CA GLN A 174 -13.43 -0.75 16.75
C GLN A 174 -13.11 0.16 17.94
N PRO A 175 -12.23 1.17 17.79
CA PRO A 175 -12.06 2.20 18.81
C PRO A 175 -13.35 3.03 18.92
N ARG A 176 -13.69 3.45 20.14
CA ARG A 176 -14.83 4.34 20.42
C ARG A 176 -14.53 5.79 20.05
#